data_AF-A0A803MML0-F1
#
_entry.id   AF-A0A803MML0-F1
#
_cell.length_a   1.000
_cell.length_b   1.000
_cell.length_c   1.000
_cell.angle_alpha   90.00
_cell.angle_beta   90.00
_cell.angle_gamma   90.00
#
_symmetry.space_group_name_H-M   'P 1'
#
loop_
_entity.id
_entity.type
_entity.pdbx_description
1 polymer ?
#
loop_
_entity_poly.entity_id
_entity_poly.type
_entity_poly.pdbx_seq_one_letter_code
_entity_poly.pdbx_strand_id
1 'polypeptide(L)'
;MLRKDHACTTEERQVIVLNSLGQQLDLQRRLSSSSSLFWEPWQGIPNWLRLTILTSQAYPHLTRYGITSKDLLLYWNTDEAKKISHSNKDNHLMLDDMHTLGCKSFAILRHELRQQDPDKQEPSQAKVYKESRKRSFGRTYKTSCEKAKENIAKMDAVESSQHEDDLKKKANKPDFIFPEEFISSVTTAVLAQIHEANPGID
;
A
#
# COMPACT_ATOMS: atom_id res chain seq x y z
N MET A 1 20.03 -0.14 -41.48
CA MET A 1 19.53 -1.19 -40.57
C MET A 1 18.77 -0.50 -39.44
N LEU A 2 17.43 -0.44 -39.56
CA LEU A 2 16.54 0.19 -38.58
C LEU A 2 16.34 -0.76 -37.39
N ARG A 3 16.60 -0.27 -36.18
CA ARG A 3 16.32 -0.98 -34.91
C ARG A 3 14.81 -1.08 -34.74
N LYS A 4 14.35 -2.29 -34.39
CA LYS A 4 12.95 -2.58 -34.07
C LYS A 4 12.61 -1.94 -32.73
N ASP A 5 11.86 -0.84 -32.76
CA ASP A 5 11.26 -0.27 -31.56
C ASP A 5 10.32 -1.29 -30.92
N HIS A 6 10.50 -1.53 -29.63
CA HIS A 6 9.60 -2.35 -28.82
C HIS A 6 8.23 -1.68 -28.76
N ALA A 7 7.28 -2.19 -29.54
CA ALA A 7 5.88 -1.86 -29.40
C ALA A 7 5.41 -2.37 -28.02
N CYS A 8 5.37 -1.47 -27.05
CA CYS A 8 4.86 -1.73 -25.70
C CYS A 8 3.43 -2.25 -25.80
N THR A 9 3.23 -3.47 -25.31
CA THR A 9 1.97 -4.23 -25.44
C THR A 9 0.88 -3.61 -24.59
N THR A 10 -0.39 -3.89 -24.92
CA THR A 10 -1.57 -3.32 -24.22
C THR A 10 -1.55 -3.59 -22.71
N GLU A 11 -1.01 -4.73 -22.28
CA GLU A 11 -0.89 -5.11 -20.88
C GLU A 11 0.15 -4.27 -20.14
N GLU A 12 1.31 -4.01 -20.76
CA GLU A 12 2.34 -3.13 -20.19
C GLU A 12 1.83 -1.70 -20.02
N ARG A 13 1.00 -1.21 -20.95
CA ARG A 13 0.33 0.10 -20.83
C ARG A 13 -0.64 0.15 -19.65
N GLN A 14 -1.40 -0.91 -19.41
CA GLN A 14 -2.32 -1.00 -18.28
C GLN A 14 -1.57 -1.01 -16.93
N VAL A 15 -0.46 -1.75 -16.83
CA VAL A 15 0.38 -1.80 -15.62
C VAL A 15 0.99 -0.43 -15.29
N ILE A 16 1.44 0.31 -16.30
CA ILE A 16 1.97 1.67 -16.12
C ILE A 16 0.89 2.64 -15.64
N VAL A 17 -0.33 2.56 -16.19
CA VAL A 17 -1.46 3.41 -15.78
C VAL A 17 -1.89 3.11 -14.34
N LEU A 18 -2.00 1.83 -13.97
CA LEU A 18 -2.38 1.43 -12.62
C LEU A 18 -1.35 1.84 -11.57
N ASN A 19 -0.05 1.71 -11.86
CA ASN A 19 1.01 2.20 -10.98
C ASN A 19 1.03 3.74 -10.86
N SER A 20 0.72 4.47 -11.94
CA SER A 20 0.58 5.93 -11.92
C SER A 20 -0.62 6.39 -11.08
N LEU A 21 -1.74 5.64 -11.10
CA LEU A 21 -2.91 5.92 -10.26
C LEU A 21 -2.61 5.72 -8.77
N GLY A 22 -1.78 4.73 -8.43
CA GLY A 22 -1.28 4.53 -7.06
C GLY A 22 -0.48 5.73 -6.52
N GLN A 23 0.36 6.35 -7.38
CA GLN A 23 1.14 7.54 -7.03
C GLN A 23 0.30 8.83 -6.96
N GLN A 24 -0.81 8.90 -7.68
CA GLN A 24 -1.73 10.06 -7.68
C GLN A 24 -2.49 10.22 -6.36
N LEU A 25 -2.82 9.12 -5.68
CA LEU A 25 -3.43 9.14 -4.34
C LEU A 25 -2.49 9.76 -3.28
N ASP A 26 -1.18 9.54 -3.41
CA ASP A 26 -0.17 10.13 -2.53
C ASP A 26 0.04 11.63 -2.80
N LEU A 27 -0.09 12.08 -4.05
CA LEU A 27 0.04 13.49 -4.41
C LEU A 27 -1.18 14.34 -4.01
N GLN A 28 -2.40 13.82 -4.11
CA GLN A 28 -3.59 14.53 -3.61
C GLN A 28 -3.55 14.75 -2.09
N ARG A 29 -2.94 13.83 -1.34
CA ARG A 29 -2.67 13.99 0.10
C ARG A 29 -1.62 15.07 0.39
N ARG A 30 -0.67 15.28 -0.52
CA ARG A 30 0.40 16.30 -0.39
C ARG A 30 -0.08 17.70 -0.79
N LEU A 31 -0.93 17.80 -1.81
CA LEU A 31 -1.48 19.07 -2.29
C LEU A 31 -2.56 19.65 -1.35
N SER A 32 -3.27 18.82 -0.58
CA SER A 32 -4.20 19.32 0.44
C SER A 32 -3.49 19.96 1.65
N SER A 33 -2.20 19.65 1.86
CA SER A 33 -1.41 20.17 2.99
C SER A 33 -0.63 21.45 2.67
N SER A 34 -0.46 21.81 1.39
CA SER A 34 0.32 22.98 0.93
C SER A 34 -0.55 24.09 0.34
N SER A 35 -1.82 24.19 0.75
CA SER A 35 -2.81 25.10 0.15
C SER A 35 -2.57 26.59 0.37
N SER A 36 -1.53 27.02 1.10
CA SER A 36 -1.28 28.44 1.40
C SER A 36 -0.20 29.12 0.54
N LEU A 37 0.56 28.42 -0.30
CA LEU A 37 1.72 29.01 -1.01
C LEU A 37 1.73 28.88 -2.54
N PHE A 38 0.66 28.38 -3.16
CA PHE A 38 0.67 28.07 -4.61
C PHE A 38 -0.45 28.72 -5.44
N TRP A 39 -1.12 29.74 -4.92
CA TRP A 39 -2.10 30.51 -5.68
C TRP A 39 -1.64 31.95 -5.72
N GLU A 40 -1.14 32.41 -6.88
CA GLU A 40 -1.07 33.82 -7.38
C GLU A 40 0.09 34.06 -8.39
N PRO A 41 0.25 33.27 -9.48
CA PRO A 41 0.74 33.94 -10.70
C PRO A 41 0.09 33.52 -12.03
N TRP A 42 -1.01 32.75 -12.02
CA TRP A 42 -1.55 32.17 -13.27
C TRP A 42 -2.68 32.97 -13.94
N GLN A 43 -2.96 34.21 -13.52
CA GLN A 43 -3.99 35.06 -14.14
C GLN A 43 -3.64 35.29 -15.63
N GLY A 44 -4.51 34.86 -16.56
CA GLY A 44 -4.33 35.03 -18.02
C GLY A 44 -3.93 33.78 -18.81
N ILE A 45 -3.53 32.69 -18.15
CA ILE A 45 -3.16 31.45 -18.87
C ILE A 45 -4.42 30.59 -19.10
N PRO A 46 -4.71 30.15 -20.34
CA PRO A 46 -5.85 29.28 -20.64
C PRO A 46 -5.82 27.98 -19.82
N ASN A 47 -6.98 27.51 -19.36
CA ASN A 47 -7.07 26.32 -18.50
C ASN A 47 -6.40 25.07 -19.10
N TRP A 48 -6.45 24.90 -20.43
CA TRP A 48 -5.79 23.79 -21.11
C TRP A 48 -4.27 23.84 -20.98
N LEU A 49 -3.68 25.04 -21.01
CA LEU A 49 -2.23 25.25 -20.86
C LEU A 49 -1.80 25.08 -19.40
N ARG A 50 -2.61 25.54 -18.44
CA ARG A 50 -2.37 25.27 -17.00
C ARG A 50 -2.40 23.77 -16.69
N LEU A 51 -3.39 23.05 -17.21
CA LEU A 51 -3.50 21.60 -17.05
C LEU A 51 -2.31 20.86 -17.68
N THR A 52 -1.84 21.32 -18.84
CA THR A 52 -0.67 20.74 -19.52
C THR A 52 0.62 20.93 -18.71
N ILE A 53 0.83 22.13 -18.16
CA ILE A 53 2.01 22.44 -17.34
C ILE A 53 1.98 21.66 -16.02
N LEU A 54 0.82 21.61 -15.35
CA LEU A 54 0.65 20.86 -14.10
C LEU A 54 0.82 19.35 -14.29
N THR A 55 0.29 18.79 -15.39
CA THR A 55 0.46 17.36 -15.70
C THR A 55 1.90 17.03 -16.10
N SER A 56 2.60 17.92 -16.81
CA SER A 56 4.02 17.77 -17.15
C SER A 56 4.94 17.88 -15.94
N GLN A 57 4.65 18.79 -14.99
CA GLN A 57 5.40 18.91 -13.74
C GLN A 57 5.13 17.76 -12.77
N ALA A 58 3.87 17.27 -12.71
CA ALA A 58 3.50 16.19 -11.78
C ALA A 58 3.87 14.80 -12.31
N TYR A 59 3.90 14.58 -13.63
CA TYR A 59 4.11 13.27 -14.25
C TYR A 59 5.09 13.32 -15.44
N PRO A 60 6.36 13.70 -15.23
CA PRO A 60 7.36 13.81 -16.30
C PRO A 60 7.69 12.46 -16.96
N HIS A 61 7.37 11.34 -16.30
CA HIS A 61 7.57 10.00 -16.86
C HIS A 61 6.49 9.59 -17.87
N LEU A 62 5.27 10.16 -17.81
CA LEU A 62 4.21 9.84 -18.78
C LEU A 62 4.50 10.47 -20.15
N THR A 63 5.11 11.65 -20.16
CA THR A 63 5.60 12.29 -21.39
C THR A 63 6.75 11.52 -22.05
N ARG A 64 7.52 10.73 -21.28
CA ARG A 64 8.55 9.83 -21.82
C ARG A 64 7.95 8.65 -22.61
N TYR A 65 6.72 8.25 -22.30
CA TYR A 65 5.97 7.22 -23.04
C TYR A 65 5.02 7.78 -24.11
N GLY A 66 5.07 9.09 -24.37
CA GLY A 66 4.24 9.74 -25.39
C GLY A 66 2.75 9.82 -25.05
N ILE A 67 2.36 9.59 -23.79
CA ILE A 67 0.96 9.66 -23.36
C ILE A 67 0.59 11.13 -23.18
N THR A 68 -0.39 11.60 -23.96
CA THR A 68 -0.87 12.99 -23.88
C THR A 68 -2.06 13.12 -22.94
N SER A 69 -2.32 14.34 -22.47
CA SER A 69 -3.51 14.62 -21.64
C SER A 69 -4.83 14.21 -22.33
N LYS A 70 -4.91 14.26 -23.66
CA LYS A 70 -6.09 13.83 -24.42
C LYS A 70 -6.32 12.32 -24.30
N ASP A 71 -5.24 11.54 -24.27
CA ASP A 71 -5.31 10.08 -24.14
C ASP A 71 -5.82 9.68 -22.75
N LEU A 72 -5.40 10.39 -21.70
CA LEU A 72 -5.94 10.20 -20.35
C LEU A 72 -7.43 10.55 -20.27
N LEU A 73 -7.85 11.66 -20.89
CA LEU A 73 -9.27 12.05 -20.91
C LEU A 73 -10.13 11.03 -21.67
N LEU A 74 -9.61 10.48 -22.77
CA LEU A 74 -10.30 9.43 -23.51
C LEU A 74 -10.43 8.16 -22.67
N TYR A 75 -9.35 7.74 -21.99
CA TYR A 75 -9.35 6.60 -21.08
C TYR A 75 -10.35 6.77 -19.93
N TRP A 76 -10.37 7.92 -19.24
CA TRP A 76 -11.31 8.16 -18.13
C TRP A 76 -12.77 8.25 -18.57
N ASN A 77 -13.04 8.51 -19.86
CA ASN A 77 -14.39 8.50 -20.41
C ASN A 77 -14.90 7.09 -20.75
N THR A 78 -14.03 6.08 -20.78
CA THR A 78 -14.45 4.69 -21.00
C THR A 78 -15.32 4.17 -19.85
N ASP A 79 -16.25 3.28 -20.17
CA ASP A 79 -17.15 2.70 -19.17
C ASP A 79 -16.42 1.81 -18.17
N GLU A 80 -15.32 1.18 -18.60
CA GLU A 80 -14.45 0.38 -17.75
C GLU A 80 -13.80 1.23 -16.64
N ALA A 81 -13.18 2.36 -17.02
CA ALA A 81 -12.56 3.27 -16.07
C ALA A 81 -13.58 3.85 -15.09
N LYS A 82 -14.77 4.21 -15.58
CA LYS A 82 -15.89 4.67 -14.74
C LYS A 82 -16.34 3.59 -13.77
N LYS A 83 -16.53 2.35 -14.24
CA LYS A 83 -16.93 1.22 -13.39
C LYS A 83 -15.92 0.97 -12.28
N ILE A 84 -14.63 0.94 -12.61
CA ILE A 84 -13.54 0.79 -11.63
C ILE A 84 -13.58 1.95 -10.62
N SER A 85 -13.76 3.19 -11.09
CA SER A 85 -13.86 4.36 -10.21
C SER A 85 -15.06 4.28 -9.27
N HIS A 86 -16.22 3.81 -9.75
CA HIS A 86 -17.41 3.61 -8.93
C HIS A 86 -17.19 2.54 -7.88
N SER A 87 -16.68 1.37 -8.27
CA SER A 87 -16.36 0.29 -7.32
C SER A 87 -15.33 0.73 -6.27
N ASN A 88 -14.30 1.49 -6.66
CA ASN A 88 -13.31 2.02 -5.73
C ASN A 88 -13.93 3.01 -4.72
N LYS A 89 -14.87 3.85 -5.19
CA LYS A 89 -15.61 4.76 -4.32
C LYS A 89 -16.47 3.98 -3.31
N ASP A 90 -17.19 2.97 -3.77
CA ASP A 90 -18.04 2.14 -2.92
C ASP A 90 -17.19 1.36 -1.89
N ASN A 91 -16.08 0.76 -2.31
CA ASN A 91 -15.14 0.08 -1.43
C ASN A 91 -14.55 1.05 -0.38
N HIS A 92 -14.24 2.27 -0.77
CA HIS A 92 -13.75 3.29 0.16
C HIS A 92 -14.83 3.70 1.18
N LEU A 93 -16.11 3.71 0.81
CA LEU A 93 -17.20 3.97 1.74
C LEU A 93 -17.39 2.83 2.77
N MET A 94 -16.92 1.63 2.47
CA MET A 94 -16.94 0.49 3.41
C MET A 94 -15.76 0.50 4.40
N LEU A 95 -14.78 1.41 4.24
CA LEU A 95 -13.64 1.55 5.15
C LEU A 95 -14.02 2.30 6.43
N ASP A 96 -14.47 1.53 7.42
CA ASP A 96 -14.96 2.07 8.70
C ASP A 96 -13.93 1.99 9.85
N ASP A 97 -12.81 1.29 9.68
CA ASP A 97 -11.73 1.16 10.67
C ASP A 97 -10.51 1.98 10.31
N MET A 98 -10.67 3.31 10.40
CA MET A 98 -9.59 4.26 10.12
C MET A 98 -8.80 4.64 11.38
N HIS A 99 -7.47 4.66 11.24
CA HIS A 99 -6.58 5.18 12.27
C HIS A 99 -6.83 6.67 12.54
N THR A 100 -6.54 7.09 13.78
CA THR A 100 -6.86 8.43 14.33
C THR A 100 -5.63 9.31 14.52
N LEU A 101 -4.47 8.87 14.02
CA LEU A 101 -3.15 9.50 14.17
C LEU A 101 -3.00 10.84 13.42
N GLY A 102 -3.91 11.16 12.49
CA GLY A 102 -3.81 12.35 11.66
C GLY A 102 -2.56 12.33 10.80
N CYS A 103 -1.69 13.35 10.93
CA CYS A 103 -0.45 13.46 10.18
C CYS A 103 0.69 12.58 10.72
N LYS A 104 0.52 11.91 11.86
CA LYS A 104 1.55 11.02 12.40
C LYS A 104 1.57 9.70 11.61
N SER A 105 2.76 9.33 11.13
CA SER A 105 2.97 8.05 10.46
C SER A 105 3.11 6.91 11.48
N PHE A 106 2.95 5.66 11.00
CA PHE A 106 3.20 4.47 11.83
C PHE A 106 4.66 4.35 12.26
N ALA A 107 5.61 4.84 11.46
CA ALA A 107 7.03 4.82 11.84
C ALA A 107 7.28 5.74 13.06
N ILE A 108 6.66 6.93 13.07
CA ILE A 108 6.72 7.84 14.22
C ILE A 108 6.05 7.19 15.43
N LEU A 109 4.85 6.61 15.27
CA LEU A 109 4.16 5.93 16.35
C LEU A 109 4.99 4.79 16.95
N ARG A 110 5.59 3.93 16.11
CA ARG A 110 6.46 2.84 16.57
C ARG A 110 7.67 3.35 17.34
N HIS A 111 8.28 4.43 16.85
CA HIS A 111 9.38 5.08 17.55
C HIS A 111 8.92 5.62 18.91
N GLU A 112 7.80 6.34 18.99
CA GLU A 112 7.23 6.84 20.26
C GLU A 112 6.96 5.70 21.25
N LEU A 113 6.33 4.62 20.80
CA LEU A 113 6.05 3.44 21.64
C LEU A 113 7.35 2.78 22.15
N ARG A 114 8.39 2.68 21.30
CA ARG A 114 9.70 2.15 21.71
C ARG A 114 10.36 2.98 22.79
N GLN A 115 10.20 4.30 22.77
CA GLN A 115 10.79 5.18 23.79
C GLN A 115 10.06 5.10 25.14
N GLN A 116 8.80 4.64 25.15
CA GLN A 116 8.02 4.42 26.37
C GLN A 116 8.37 3.10 27.07
N ASP A 117 8.89 2.12 26.32
CA ASP A 117 9.28 0.82 26.87
C ASP A 117 10.70 0.91 27.49
N PRO A 118 10.89 0.53 28.77
CA PRO A 118 12.19 0.63 29.46
C PRO A 118 13.33 -0.10 28.73
N ASP A 119 12.99 -1.24 28.12
CA ASP A 119 13.92 -2.11 27.41
C ASP A 119 14.12 -1.71 25.94
N LYS A 120 13.46 -0.64 25.47
CA LYS A 120 13.48 -0.12 24.09
C LYS A 120 13.21 -1.18 23.02
N GLN A 121 12.40 -2.17 23.36
CA GLN A 121 12.03 -3.26 22.46
C GLN A 121 11.07 -2.78 21.37
N GLU A 122 11.07 -3.47 20.22
CA GLU A 122 10.13 -3.13 19.16
C GLU A 122 8.68 -3.41 19.61
N PRO A 123 7.76 -2.44 19.47
CA PRO A 123 6.38 -2.64 19.89
C PRO A 123 5.70 -3.70 19.01
N SER A 124 4.95 -4.59 19.64
CA SER A 124 4.09 -5.57 18.93
C SER A 124 3.10 -4.87 17.99
N GLN A 125 2.75 -5.52 16.88
CA GLN A 125 1.75 -5.02 15.93
C GLN A 125 0.41 -4.74 16.63
N ALA A 126 0.03 -5.56 17.61
CA ALA A 126 -1.20 -5.35 18.35
C ALA A 126 -1.20 -4.06 19.16
N LYS A 127 -0.08 -3.76 19.84
CA LYS A 127 0.13 -2.51 20.57
C LYS A 127 0.05 -1.30 19.63
N VAL A 128 0.72 -1.37 18.47
CA VAL A 128 0.68 -0.32 17.44
C VAL A 128 -0.75 -0.12 16.92
N TYR A 129 -1.48 -1.21 16.66
CA TYR A 129 -2.87 -1.14 16.19
C TYR A 129 -3.77 -0.46 17.22
N LYS A 130 -3.78 -0.93 18.47
CA LYS A 130 -4.58 -0.36 19.57
C LYS A 130 -4.30 1.14 19.75
N GLU A 131 -3.03 1.55 19.80
CA GLU A 131 -2.67 2.95 19.99
C GLU A 131 -3.04 3.81 18.78
N SER A 132 -2.89 3.28 17.56
CA SER A 132 -3.23 4.02 16.34
C SER A 132 -4.72 4.30 16.14
N ARG A 133 -5.60 3.54 16.81
CA ARG A 133 -7.07 3.69 16.76
C ARG A 133 -7.63 4.40 17.99
N LYS A 134 -6.78 4.72 18.96
CA LYS A 134 -7.16 5.43 20.17
C LYS A 134 -7.58 6.87 19.83
N ARG A 135 -8.76 7.26 20.30
CA ARG A 135 -9.29 8.62 20.11
C ARG A 135 -8.80 9.54 21.23
N SER A 136 -8.44 10.77 20.87
CA SER A 136 -8.08 11.79 21.85
C SER A 136 -9.33 12.30 22.56
N PHE A 137 -9.28 12.37 23.88
CA PHE A 137 -10.34 12.98 24.70
C PHE A 137 -10.55 14.44 24.28
N GLY A 138 -11.82 14.87 24.17
CA GLY A 138 -12.19 16.24 23.78
C GLY A 138 -12.21 16.53 22.27
N ARG A 139 -11.86 15.57 21.40
CA ARG A 139 -11.98 15.72 19.95
C ARG A 139 -13.26 15.07 19.43
N THR A 140 -14.02 15.80 18.61
CA THR A 140 -15.16 15.26 17.88
C THR A 140 -14.69 14.58 16.59
N TYR A 141 -15.20 13.39 16.33
CA TYR A 141 -14.88 12.60 15.15
C TYR A 141 -16.15 12.42 14.31
N LYS A 142 -16.02 12.55 12.99
CA LYS A 142 -17.13 12.33 12.05
C LYS A 142 -17.46 10.84 11.91
N THR A 143 -16.44 9.99 12.00
CA THR A 143 -16.56 8.55 11.83
C THR A 143 -16.93 7.87 13.14
N SER A 144 -17.69 6.78 13.01
CA SER A 144 -18.12 5.95 14.11
C SER A 144 -16.93 5.14 14.68
N CYS A 145 -17.01 4.70 15.94
CA CYS A 145 -15.87 4.03 16.64
C CYS A 145 -16.09 2.53 16.90
N GLU A 146 -17.26 2.02 16.55
CA GLU A 146 -17.79 0.74 17.01
C GLU A 146 -16.99 -0.41 16.42
N LYS A 147 -16.68 -0.36 15.11
CA LYS A 147 -15.86 -1.40 14.46
C LYS A 147 -14.44 -1.45 15.00
N ALA A 148 -13.81 -0.31 15.26
CA ALA A 148 -12.47 -0.27 15.85
C ALA A 148 -12.49 -0.87 17.28
N LYS A 149 -13.52 -0.56 18.08
CA LYS A 149 -13.71 -1.16 19.41
C LYS A 149 -13.93 -2.67 19.34
N GLU A 150 -14.75 -3.13 18.41
CA GLU A 150 -15.00 -4.55 18.19
C GLU A 150 -13.73 -5.30 17.79
N ASN A 151 -12.94 -4.73 16.87
CA ASN A 151 -11.67 -5.32 16.45
C ASN A 151 -10.65 -5.38 17.60
N ILE A 152 -10.55 -4.31 18.40
CA ILE A 152 -9.70 -4.29 19.59
C ILE A 152 -10.15 -5.37 20.59
N ALA A 153 -11.44 -5.49 20.87
CA ALA A 153 -11.96 -6.51 21.77
C ALA A 153 -11.68 -7.95 21.27
N LYS A 154 -11.78 -8.19 19.95
CA LYS A 154 -11.37 -9.47 19.35
C LYS A 154 -9.89 -9.76 19.54
N MET A 155 -9.03 -8.74 19.38
CA MET A 155 -7.59 -8.89 19.61
C MET A 155 -7.26 -9.16 21.08
N ASP A 156 -7.91 -8.47 22.01
CA ASP A 156 -7.74 -8.69 23.45
C ASP A 156 -8.17 -10.11 23.86
N ALA A 157 -9.27 -10.62 23.28
CA ALA A 157 -9.72 -11.99 23.53
C ALA A 157 -8.70 -13.05 23.05
N VAL A 158 -8.09 -12.84 21.88
CA VAL A 158 -7.04 -13.73 21.35
C VAL A 158 -5.78 -13.67 22.22
N GLU A 159 -5.31 -12.48 22.60
CA GLU A 159 -4.15 -12.32 23.49
C GLU A 159 -4.37 -13.00 24.85
N SER A 160 -5.58 -12.90 25.43
CA SER A 160 -5.90 -13.55 26.69
C SER A 160 -5.91 -15.09 26.60
N SER A 161 -6.27 -15.63 25.44
CA SER A 161 -6.30 -17.08 25.21
C SER A 161 -4.90 -17.67 25.00
N GLN A 162 -3.97 -16.89 24.44
CA GLN A 162 -2.57 -17.32 24.24
C GLN A 162 -1.81 -17.46 25.57
N HIS A 163 -2.15 -16.64 26.58
CA HIS A 163 -1.50 -16.70 27.88
C HIS A 163 -1.84 -17.98 28.69
N GLU A 164 -2.96 -18.65 28.40
CA GLU A 164 -3.34 -19.93 29.01
C GLU A 164 -2.65 -21.14 28.34
N ASP A 165 -2.38 -21.05 27.04
CA ASP A 165 -1.74 -22.13 26.27
C ASP A 165 -0.21 -22.16 26.41
N ASP A 166 0.43 -21.01 26.63
CA ASP A 166 1.89 -20.90 26.82
C ASP A 166 2.37 -21.51 28.15
N LEU A 167 1.48 -21.63 29.15
CA LEU A 167 1.76 -22.37 30.39
C LEU A 167 1.67 -23.89 30.21
N LYS A 168 1.06 -24.40 29.12
CA LYS A 168 0.90 -25.84 28.85
C LYS A 168 1.81 -26.40 27.76
N LYS A 169 2.47 -25.56 26.94
CA LYS A 169 3.28 -26.01 25.79
C LYS A 169 4.79 -26.06 25.97
N LYS A 170 5.33 -25.98 27.20
CA LYS A 170 6.73 -26.38 27.47
C LYS A 170 6.89 -27.91 27.53
N ALA A 171 6.46 -28.60 26.48
CA ALA A 171 6.88 -29.96 26.16
C ALA A 171 6.60 -30.26 24.68
N ASN A 172 7.63 -30.08 23.86
CA ASN A 172 7.87 -30.76 22.58
C ASN A 172 6.82 -30.62 21.45
N LYS A 173 6.98 -29.58 20.61
CA LYS A 173 6.87 -29.70 19.14
C LYS A 173 7.42 -28.46 18.44
N PRO A 174 8.25 -28.56 17.40
CA PRO A 174 8.45 -27.45 16.47
C PRO A 174 7.19 -27.31 15.62
N ASP A 175 6.55 -26.15 15.67
CA ASP A 175 5.23 -25.85 15.09
C ASP A 175 5.17 -25.85 13.56
N PHE A 176 6.25 -26.22 12.87
CA PHE A 176 6.27 -26.30 11.43
C PHE A 176 7.23 -27.37 10.93
N ILE A 177 6.69 -28.52 10.56
CA ILE A 177 7.41 -29.61 9.88
C ILE A 177 6.93 -29.58 8.43
N PHE A 178 7.83 -29.21 7.50
CA PHE A 178 7.53 -29.35 6.08
C PHE A 178 7.28 -30.83 5.76
N PRO A 179 6.24 -31.18 4.96
CA PRO A 179 6.05 -32.54 4.49
C PRO A 179 7.32 -33.04 3.80
N GLU A 180 7.77 -34.26 4.09
CA GLU A 180 9.01 -34.81 3.49
C GLU A 180 8.96 -34.80 1.96
N GLU A 181 7.77 -34.96 1.38
CA GLU A 181 7.54 -34.86 -0.06
C GLU A 181 7.89 -33.49 -0.62
N PHE A 182 7.63 -32.41 0.15
CA PHE A 182 8.00 -31.05 -0.26
C PHE A 182 9.52 -30.87 -0.28
N ILE A 183 10.21 -31.37 0.73
CA ILE A 183 11.69 -31.30 0.80
C ILE A 183 12.32 -32.12 -0.34
N SER A 184 11.79 -33.31 -0.63
CA SER A 184 12.21 -34.17 -1.74
C SER A 184 11.98 -33.52 -3.10
N SER A 185 10.83 -32.87 -3.28
CA SER A 185 10.49 -32.14 -4.50
C SER A 185 11.43 -30.96 -4.76
N VAL A 186 11.70 -30.14 -3.73
CA VAL A 186 12.59 -28.98 -3.84
C VAL A 186 14.04 -29.43 -4.11
N THR A 187 14.52 -30.47 -3.42
CA THR A 187 15.87 -30.98 -3.66
C THR A 187 16.04 -31.54 -5.06
N THR A 188 15.05 -32.27 -5.58
CA THR A 188 15.07 -32.79 -6.96
C THR A 188 15.08 -31.66 -7.99
N ALA A 189 14.26 -30.62 -7.79
CA ALA A 189 14.21 -29.46 -8.68
C ALA A 189 15.54 -28.68 -8.69
N VAL A 190 16.18 -28.53 -7.53
CA VAL A 190 17.49 -27.88 -7.42
C VAL A 190 18.59 -28.71 -8.09
N LEU A 191 18.58 -30.03 -7.92
CA LEU A 191 19.55 -30.92 -8.57
C LEU A 191 19.42 -30.89 -10.10
N ALA A 192 18.19 -30.87 -10.63
CA ALA A 192 17.95 -30.75 -12.06
C ALA A 192 18.48 -29.42 -12.62
N GLN A 193 18.27 -28.30 -11.91
CA GLN A 193 18.80 -26.99 -12.32
C GLN A 193 20.34 -26.94 -12.29
N ILE A 194 20.97 -27.59 -11.31
CA ILE A 194 22.44 -27.66 -11.22
C ILE A 194 23.01 -28.50 -12.37
N HIS A 195 22.36 -29.60 -12.72
CA HIS A 195 22.77 -30.47 -13.83
C HIS A 195 22.59 -29.78 -15.19
N GLU A 196 21.51 -29.00 -15.37
CA GLU A 196 21.27 -28.21 -16.59
C GLU A 196 22.27 -27.06 -16.73
N ALA A 197 22.69 -26.45 -15.62
CA ALA A 197 23.65 -25.34 -15.63
C ALA A 197 25.11 -25.77 -15.90
N ASN A 198 25.45 -27.06 -15.73
CA ASN A 198 26.80 -27.59 -15.91
C ASN A 198 26.78 -28.96 -16.63
N PRO A 199 26.59 -29.01 -17.96
CA PRO A 199 26.43 -30.27 -18.72
C PRO A 199 27.75 -31.05 -18.95
N GLY A 200 28.74 -30.92 -18.07
CA GLY A 200 30.11 -31.42 -18.30
C GLY A 200 30.82 -32.04 -17.09
N ILE A 201 30.08 -32.47 -16.06
CA ILE A 201 30.66 -33.24 -14.94
C ILE A 201 29.90 -34.57 -14.85
N ASP A 202 30.42 -35.58 -15.55
CA ASP A 202 30.26 -37.00 -15.21
C ASP A 202 31.45 -37.43 -14.33
#